data_AF-A0A5C7PME2-F1
#
_entry.id   AF-A0A5C7PME2-F1
#
_cell.length_a   1.000
_cell.length_b   1.000
_cell.length_c   1.000
_cell.angle_alpha   90.00
_cell.angle_beta   90.00
_cell.angle_gamma   90.00
#
_symmetry.space_group_name_H-M   'P 1'
#
loop_
_entity.id
_entity.type
_entity.pdbx_description
1 polymer ?
#
loop_
_entity_poly.entity_id
_entity_poly.type
_entity_poly.pdbx_seq_one_letter_code
_entity_poly.pdbx_strand_id
1 'polypeptide(L)'
;MFGVCCAYCHGRGHCAHHNTTTPEYRARLTSARPGGVSAEITVTTPVLSWDEISQAAYDAALARVSAIAVERFPELEARAGVIADVVLGLQAGLLAATELTSQRRASATTVAALRADAAAADPESAARLLSNYGIAPAAAAAARGSVLLTLTRPSPLVIATGTTFTAAGGRTFRTTQSFAGRLSAGDIVSDGDRLVVTQPDGTAVVTIDVVADVAGAAGQLRLGDLLTPTRALPGVTRAQAATDFSGGVDAESLSDVVARLEVGVAARGWSTAAGVAALVRSCPGFESAAVSVVGAGQVEQLRDRHGVFPISTGNRLDVWVRPPGRLSVQTATVSARYVSGAGAAATWVLDIPRGVLSGAAHVTGLTRVGRAVAAGVTAWDTELLYAAEPGDPDISIGLEAANSPYQKLRLTFSDLPGNEILIPNVTTVDYAVTALVVPALATLQAWLYAPERAPLFGDVVVRSAVPCRTTLRIEITRLGADVPTADIAAALAGHVNRSGFPGHLYASELAVIVDARLPADVHVRRIRMTGYMYAPGNRRYVAQDDAVLSAAYLPAEYVTARTVAFTLDTGDIVFEVVA
;
A
#
# COMPACT_ATOMS: atom_id res chain seq x y z
N MET A 1 -26.93 -31.06 19.79
CA MET A 1 -27.93 -32.05 19.37
C MET A 1 -29.05 -31.27 18.67
N PHE A 2 -28.92 -31.00 17.37
CA PHE A 2 -29.89 -30.25 16.59
C PHE A 2 -30.37 -31.13 15.44
N GLY A 3 -31.64 -31.53 15.49
CA GLY A 3 -32.28 -32.32 14.46
C GLY A 3 -32.72 -31.44 13.29
N VAL A 4 -32.30 -31.82 12.08
CA VAL A 4 -32.78 -31.21 10.83
C VAL A 4 -34.14 -31.83 10.50
N CYS A 5 -35.20 -31.06 10.60
CA CYS A 5 -36.54 -31.49 10.19
C CYS A 5 -36.76 -31.09 8.73
N CYS A 6 -36.75 -32.06 7.81
CA CYS A 6 -37.20 -31.86 6.43
C CYS A 6 -38.74 -31.84 6.41
N ALA A 7 -39.34 -30.66 6.21
CA ALA A 7 -40.77 -30.54 5.93
C ALA A 7 -40.98 -30.51 4.40
N TYR A 8 -41.58 -31.57 3.87
CA TYR A 8 -42.02 -31.68 2.48
C TYR A 8 -43.45 -31.12 2.39
N CYS A 9 -43.63 -29.90 1.89
CA CYS A 9 -44.95 -29.34 1.62
C CYS A 9 -45.31 -29.49 0.14
N HIS A 10 -46.31 -30.33 -0.14
CA HIS A 10 -47.05 -30.33 -1.40
C HIS A 10 -47.92 -29.08 -1.51
N GLY A 11 -47.71 -28.26 -2.54
CA GLY A 11 -48.58 -27.14 -2.87
C GLY A 11 -48.43 -26.74 -4.33
N ARG A 12 -49.48 -26.95 -5.13
CA ARG A 12 -49.57 -26.58 -6.55
C ARG A 12 -49.48 -25.05 -6.70
N GLY A 13 -48.61 -24.56 -7.56
CA GLY A 13 -48.58 -23.16 -8.00
C GLY A 13 -47.54 -22.95 -9.09
N HIS A 14 -47.99 -22.49 -10.26
CA HIS A 14 -47.18 -22.20 -11.43
C HIS A 14 -45.93 -21.36 -11.09
N CYS A 15 -44.75 -21.84 -11.49
CA CYS A 15 -43.53 -21.04 -11.56
C CYS A 15 -43.02 -21.04 -13.00
N ALA A 16 -42.81 -19.83 -13.52
CA ALA A 16 -42.23 -19.57 -14.83
C ALA A 16 -40.79 -20.10 -14.91
N HIS A 17 -40.46 -20.78 -16.00
CA HIS A 17 -39.11 -21.23 -16.29
C HIS A 17 -38.19 -20.02 -16.54
N HIS A 18 -37.30 -19.72 -15.59
CA HIS A 18 -36.03 -19.07 -15.87
C HIS A 18 -34.96 -20.13 -16.05
N ASN A 19 -34.33 -20.09 -17.22
CA ASN A 19 -33.32 -21.02 -17.67
C ASN A 19 -31.96 -20.50 -17.19
N THR A 20 -31.53 -20.90 -16.00
CA THR A 20 -30.17 -20.67 -15.49
C THR A 20 -29.48 -22.02 -15.30
N THR A 21 -28.38 -22.20 -16.03
CA THR A 21 -27.62 -23.46 -16.22
C THR A 21 -26.75 -23.88 -15.02
N THR A 22 -27.12 -23.49 -13.79
CA THR A 22 -26.41 -23.89 -12.57
C THR A 22 -27.41 -24.27 -11.47
N PRO A 23 -27.29 -25.44 -10.83
CA PRO A 23 -28.12 -25.78 -9.69
C PRO A 23 -27.71 -24.95 -8.47
N GLU A 24 -28.48 -23.92 -8.14
CA GLU A 24 -28.35 -23.17 -6.90
C GLU A 24 -29.05 -23.93 -5.76
N TYR A 25 -28.29 -24.35 -4.74
CA TYR A 25 -28.86 -24.89 -3.52
C TYR A 25 -29.09 -23.75 -2.52
N ARG A 26 -30.36 -23.36 -2.34
CA ARG A 26 -30.75 -22.27 -1.41
C ARG A 26 -31.19 -22.85 -0.08
N ALA A 27 -30.40 -22.67 0.97
CA ALA A 27 -30.77 -23.01 2.34
C ALA A 27 -31.13 -21.73 3.11
N ARG A 28 -32.41 -21.58 3.50
CA ARG A 28 -32.87 -20.48 4.35
C ARG A 28 -32.74 -20.90 5.82
N LEU A 29 -31.81 -20.29 6.55
CA LEU A 29 -31.75 -20.39 8.00
C LEU A 29 -32.51 -19.20 8.61
N THR A 30 -33.72 -19.45 9.10
CA THR A 30 -34.49 -18.46 9.87
C THR A 30 -34.12 -18.56 11.35
N SER A 31 -33.60 -17.47 11.91
CA SER A 31 -33.41 -17.38 13.37
C SER A 31 -34.79 -17.22 14.04
N ALA A 32 -35.06 -18.01 15.08
CA ALA A 32 -36.35 -17.97 15.80
C ALA A 32 -36.49 -16.76 16.76
N ARG A 33 -35.64 -15.73 16.67
CA ARG A 33 -35.74 -14.52 17.51
C ARG A 33 -36.44 -13.39 16.75
N PRO A 34 -37.44 -12.72 17.36
CA PRO A 34 -38.03 -11.52 16.77
C PRO A 34 -36.95 -10.43 16.72
N GLY A 35 -36.57 -10.01 15.50
CA GLY A 35 -35.52 -9.01 15.24
C GLY A 35 -34.20 -9.54 14.64
N GLY A 36 -34.09 -10.85 14.36
CA GLY A 36 -32.88 -11.41 13.73
C GLY A 36 -32.73 -11.06 12.25
N VAL A 37 -31.58 -10.49 11.87
CA VAL A 37 -31.17 -10.29 10.47
C VAL A 37 -31.06 -11.67 9.80
N SER A 38 -31.88 -11.90 8.78
CA SER A 38 -31.76 -13.09 7.93
C SER A 38 -30.55 -12.94 7.03
N ALA A 39 -29.46 -13.66 7.32
CA ALA A 39 -28.33 -13.80 6.40
C ALA A 39 -28.67 -14.87 5.37
N GLU A 40 -28.76 -14.48 4.09
CA GLU A 40 -28.92 -15.41 2.98
C GLU A 40 -27.53 -15.92 2.59
N ILE A 41 -27.22 -17.17 2.94
CA ILE A 41 -25.96 -17.82 2.57
C ILE A 41 -26.21 -18.57 1.26
N THR A 42 -25.74 -18.00 0.16
CA THR A 42 -25.71 -18.69 -1.14
C THR A 42 -24.46 -19.57 -1.17
N VAL A 43 -24.63 -20.88 -1.27
CA VAL A 43 -23.51 -21.81 -1.46
C VAL A 43 -23.43 -22.13 -2.94
N THR A 44 -22.56 -21.43 -3.64
CA THR A 44 -22.23 -21.74 -5.03
C THR A 44 -21.17 -22.83 -5.02
N THR A 45 -21.52 -24.03 -5.44
CA THR A 45 -20.50 -25.06 -5.73
C THR A 45 -19.86 -24.71 -7.07
N PRO A 46 -18.54 -24.40 -7.13
CA PRO A 46 -17.88 -24.24 -8.42
C PRO A 46 -18.01 -25.57 -9.17
N VAL A 47 -18.60 -25.52 -10.36
CA VAL A 47 -18.64 -26.66 -11.28
C VAL A 47 -17.26 -26.72 -11.92
N LEU A 48 -16.47 -27.74 -11.60
CA LEU A 48 -15.17 -27.96 -12.25
C LEU A 48 -15.36 -28.15 -13.75
N SER A 49 -14.57 -27.44 -14.55
CA SER A 49 -14.43 -27.78 -15.97
C SER A 49 -13.70 -29.10 -16.13
N TRP A 50 -14.06 -29.87 -17.15
CA TRP A 50 -13.33 -31.08 -17.56
C TRP A 50 -11.85 -30.79 -17.87
N ASP A 51 -11.55 -29.57 -18.33
CA ASP A 51 -10.19 -29.12 -18.65
C ASP A 51 -9.29 -28.95 -17.41
N GLU A 52 -9.88 -28.88 -16.21
CA GLU A 52 -9.11 -28.75 -14.95
C GLU A 52 -8.62 -30.10 -14.40
N ILE A 53 -9.11 -31.22 -14.95
CA ILE A 53 -8.72 -32.57 -14.50
C ILE A 53 -7.43 -32.96 -15.21
N SER A 54 -6.34 -33.11 -14.46
CA SER A 54 -5.08 -33.60 -15.03
C SER A 54 -5.25 -35.02 -15.60
N GLN A 55 -4.57 -35.30 -16.72
CA GLN A 55 -4.59 -36.64 -17.33
C GLN A 55 -4.19 -37.74 -16.33
N ALA A 56 -3.19 -37.46 -15.48
CA ALA A 56 -2.75 -38.40 -14.46
C ALA A 56 -3.84 -38.73 -13.42
N ALA A 57 -4.64 -37.74 -13.00
CA ALA A 57 -5.75 -37.96 -12.08
C ALA A 57 -6.87 -38.77 -12.73
N TYR A 58 -7.16 -38.49 -14.01
CA TYR A 58 -8.12 -39.26 -14.80
C TYR A 58 -7.69 -40.73 -14.93
N ASP A 59 -6.44 -40.98 -15.32
CA ASP A 59 -5.90 -42.33 -15.53
C ASP A 59 -5.90 -43.14 -14.22
N ALA A 60 -5.56 -42.50 -13.09
CA ALA A 60 -5.61 -43.13 -11.77
C ALA A 60 -7.05 -43.49 -11.35
N ALA A 61 -8.00 -42.59 -11.60
CA ALA A 61 -9.42 -42.85 -11.35
C ALA A 61 -9.95 -43.97 -12.24
N LEU A 62 -9.56 -44.00 -13.53
CA LEU A 62 -9.95 -45.04 -14.48
C LEU A 62 -9.40 -46.40 -14.04
N ALA A 63 -8.13 -46.48 -13.66
CA ALA A 63 -7.54 -47.71 -13.15
C ALA A 63 -8.30 -48.25 -11.92
N ARG A 64 -8.72 -47.37 -11.00
CA ARG A 64 -9.46 -47.75 -9.79
C ARG A 64 -10.88 -48.23 -10.11
N VAL A 65 -11.61 -47.50 -10.95
CA VAL A 65 -12.98 -47.87 -11.35
C VAL A 65 -12.98 -49.18 -12.15
N SER A 66 -12.04 -49.34 -13.08
CA SER A 66 -11.88 -50.58 -13.85
C SER A 66 -11.52 -51.77 -12.97
N ALA A 67 -10.65 -51.60 -11.97
CA ALA A 67 -10.31 -52.66 -11.02
C ALA A 67 -11.54 -53.14 -10.23
N ILE A 68 -12.35 -52.21 -9.72
CA ILE A 68 -13.61 -52.53 -8.99
C ILE A 68 -14.60 -53.24 -9.91
N ALA A 69 -14.72 -52.79 -11.17
CA ALA A 69 -15.63 -53.38 -12.14
C ALA A 69 -15.24 -54.83 -12.47
N VAL A 70 -13.96 -55.10 -12.72
CA VAL A 70 -13.44 -56.45 -13.02
C VAL A 70 -13.50 -57.37 -11.80
N GLU A 71 -13.25 -56.85 -10.59
CA GLU A 71 -13.41 -57.63 -9.35
C GLU A 71 -14.85 -58.12 -9.16
N ARG A 72 -15.84 -57.27 -9.49
CA ARG A 72 -17.26 -57.62 -9.33
C ARG A 72 -17.83 -58.43 -10.49
N PHE A 73 -17.34 -58.19 -11.70
CA PHE A 73 -17.79 -58.83 -12.94
C PHE A 73 -16.57 -59.27 -13.77
N PRO A 74 -16.00 -60.46 -13.48
CA PRO A 74 -14.79 -60.95 -14.15
C PRO A 74 -14.95 -61.13 -15.68
N GLU A 75 -16.18 -61.31 -16.15
CA GLU A 75 -16.54 -61.41 -17.57
C GLU A 75 -16.53 -60.08 -18.33
N LEU A 76 -16.38 -58.94 -17.63
CA LEU A 76 -16.42 -57.61 -18.23
C LEU A 76 -15.08 -57.27 -18.91
N GLU A 77 -15.11 -56.96 -20.21
CA GLU A 77 -13.93 -56.44 -20.93
C GLU A 77 -13.73 -54.96 -20.60
N ALA A 78 -12.89 -54.67 -19.61
CA ALA A 78 -12.61 -53.33 -19.13
C ALA A 78 -11.46 -52.61 -19.88
N ARG A 79 -10.80 -53.26 -20.84
CA ARG A 79 -9.64 -52.66 -21.54
C ARG A 79 -10.02 -51.82 -22.75
N ALA A 80 -11.14 -52.12 -23.41
CA ALA A 80 -11.54 -51.43 -24.63
C ALA A 80 -13.05 -51.57 -24.93
N GLY A 81 -13.60 -50.63 -25.69
CA GLY A 81 -14.97 -50.67 -26.18
C GLY A 81 -15.93 -49.76 -25.42
N VAL A 82 -17.21 -49.76 -25.80
CA VAL A 82 -18.20 -48.77 -25.32
C VAL A 82 -18.31 -48.73 -23.79
N ILE A 83 -18.20 -49.87 -23.11
CA ILE A 83 -18.24 -49.93 -21.65
C ILE A 83 -17.01 -49.25 -21.06
N ALA A 84 -15.81 -49.57 -21.55
CA ALA A 84 -14.56 -48.98 -21.07
C ALA A 84 -14.49 -47.47 -21.38
N ASP A 85 -14.75 -47.09 -22.63
CA ASP A 85 -14.50 -45.73 -23.12
C ASP A 85 -15.58 -44.74 -22.67
N VAL A 86 -16.86 -45.16 -22.70
CA VAL A 86 -17.98 -44.26 -22.37
C VAL A 86 -18.35 -44.38 -20.90
N VAL A 87 -18.60 -45.60 -20.40
CA VAL A 87 -19.14 -45.77 -19.04
C VAL A 87 -18.05 -45.62 -17.99
N LEU A 88 -16.98 -46.42 -18.07
CA LEU A 88 -15.86 -46.34 -17.13
C LEU A 88 -15.11 -45.02 -17.29
N GLY A 89 -14.94 -44.54 -18.52
CA GLY A 89 -14.32 -43.25 -18.81
C GLY A 89 -15.07 -42.05 -18.21
N LEU A 90 -16.39 -41.95 -18.37
CA LEU A 90 -17.18 -40.88 -17.74
C LEU A 90 -17.16 -40.99 -16.21
N GLN A 91 -17.27 -42.21 -15.67
CA GLN A 91 -17.25 -42.43 -14.23
C GLN A 91 -15.89 -42.08 -13.61
N ALA A 92 -14.79 -42.44 -14.27
CA ALA A 92 -13.43 -42.05 -13.88
C ALA A 92 -13.29 -40.52 -13.85
N GLY A 93 -13.83 -39.87 -14.88
CA GLY A 93 -13.90 -38.42 -14.95
C GLY A 93 -14.65 -37.76 -13.78
N LEU A 94 -15.85 -38.24 -13.49
CA LEU A 94 -16.66 -37.76 -12.36
C LEU A 94 -15.98 -38.03 -11.01
N LEU A 95 -15.33 -39.19 -10.86
CA LEU A 95 -14.57 -39.54 -9.67
C LEU A 95 -13.38 -38.59 -9.48
N ALA A 96 -12.58 -38.38 -10.52
CA ALA A 96 -11.44 -37.45 -10.48
C ALA A 96 -11.88 -36.02 -10.14
N ALA A 97 -12.97 -35.54 -10.73
CA ALA A 97 -13.56 -34.24 -10.40
C ALA A 97 -13.99 -34.16 -8.92
N THR A 98 -14.63 -35.22 -8.41
CA THR A 98 -15.10 -35.28 -7.02
C THR A 98 -13.94 -35.34 -6.04
N GLU A 99 -12.90 -36.12 -6.33
CA GLU A 99 -11.68 -36.21 -5.53
C GLU A 99 -10.94 -34.87 -5.51
N LEU A 100 -10.77 -34.22 -6.66
CA LEU A 100 -10.16 -32.89 -6.75
C LEU A 100 -10.94 -31.84 -5.95
N THR A 101 -12.26 -31.81 -6.09
CA THR A 101 -13.12 -30.90 -5.30
C THR A 101 -12.98 -31.17 -3.80
N SER A 102 -12.94 -32.45 -3.41
CA SER A 102 -12.79 -32.87 -2.02
C SER A 102 -11.43 -32.48 -1.46
N GLN A 103 -10.37 -32.61 -2.26
CA GLN A 103 -9.01 -32.19 -1.89
C GLN A 103 -8.90 -30.67 -1.77
N ARG A 104 -9.43 -29.90 -2.73
CA ARG A 104 -9.48 -28.43 -2.64
C ARG A 104 -10.23 -27.97 -1.39
N ARG A 105 -11.36 -28.60 -1.07
CA ARG A 105 -12.09 -28.32 0.18
C ARG A 105 -11.30 -28.71 1.42
N ALA A 106 -10.73 -29.92 1.45
CA ALA A 106 -9.94 -30.40 2.58
C ALA A 106 -8.76 -29.45 2.87
N SER A 107 -8.10 -28.94 1.82
CA SER A 107 -7.01 -27.97 1.95
C SER A 107 -7.43 -26.63 2.58
N ALA A 108 -8.72 -26.28 2.48
CA ALA A 108 -9.31 -25.07 3.07
C ALA A 108 -10.00 -25.29 4.44
N THR A 109 -9.94 -26.49 5.02
CA THR A 109 -10.63 -26.77 6.31
C THR A 109 -9.84 -26.34 7.54
N THR A 110 -8.51 -26.27 7.45
CA THR A 110 -7.65 -25.92 8.59
C THR A 110 -6.56 -24.94 8.16
N VAL A 111 -6.10 -24.13 9.13
CA VAL A 111 -5.00 -23.19 8.90
C VAL A 111 -3.71 -23.92 8.54
N ALA A 112 -3.46 -25.10 9.13
CA ALA A 112 -2.29 -25.91 8.82
C ALA A 112 -2.30 -26.39 7.35
N ALA A 113 -3.47 -26.79 6.82
CA ALA A 113 -3.60 -27.20 5.44
C ALA A 113 -3.44 -26.01 4.47
N LEU A 114 -4.00 -24.84 4.80
CA LEU A 114 -3.78 -23.61 4.03
C LEU A 114 -2.31 -23.18 4.00
N ARG A 115 -1.54 -23.43 5.06
CA ARG A 115 -0.10 -23.15 5.08
C ARG A 115 0.71 -24.09 4.21
N ALA A 116 0.31 -25.36 4.15
CA ALA A 116 1.01 -26.35 3.37
C ALA A 116 0.86 -26.09 1.86
N ASP A 117 -0.33 -25.65 1.43
CA ASP A 117 -0.60 -25.35 0.02
C ASP A 117 -1.71 -24.30 -0.15
N ALA A 118 -1.34 -23.02 -0.06
CA ALA A 118 -2.27 -21.91 -0.25
C ALA A 118 -2.71 -21.75 -1.71
N ALA A 119 -1.94 -22.25 -2.68
CA ALA A 119 -2.26 -22.08 -4.10
C ALA A 119 -3.33 -23.06 -4.57
N ALA A 120 -3.38 -24.27 -4.00
CA ALA A 120 -4.39 -25.28 -4.32
C ALA A 120 -5.73 -25.08 -3.59
N ALA A 121 -5.78 -24.18 -2.60
CA ALA A 121 -6.97 -23.97 -1.78
C ALA A 121 -8.05 -23.15 -2.50
N ASP A 122 -9.31 -23.55 -2.31
CA ASP A 122 -10.46 -22.79 -2.79
C ASP A 122 -10.55 -21.42 -2.07
N PRO A 123 -10.50 -20.28 -2.79
CA PRO A 123 -10.45 -18.95 -2.18
C PRO A 123 -11.66 -18.61 -1.31
N GLU A 124 -12.85 -19.09 -1.68
CA GLU A 124 -14.08 -18.82 -0.92
C GLU A 124 -14.08 -19.58 0.41
N SER A 125 -13.73 -20.86 0.38
CA SER A 125 -13.59 -21.69 1.58
C SER A 125 -12.50 -21.15 2.50
N ALA A 126 -11.37 -20.71 1.94
CA ALA A 126 -10.29 -20.10 2.70
C ALA A 126 -10.73 -18.77 3.34
N ALA A 127 -11.43 -17.91 2.61
CA ALA A 127 -11.98 -16.67 3.15
C ALA A 127 -12.98 -16.92 4.30
N ARG A 128 -13.84 -17.95 4.18
CA ARG A 128 -14.73 -18.36 5.28
C ARG A 128 -13.95 -18.82 6.51
N LEU A 129 -12.92 -19.66 6.34
CA LEU A 129 -12.07 -20.09 7.45
C LEU A 129 -11.36 -18.90 8.12
N LEU A 130 -10.79 -18.00 7.33
CA LEU A 130 -10.09 -16.80 7.81
C LEU A 130 -11.03 -15.81 8.52
N SER A 131 -12.30 -15.76 8.11
CA SER A 131 -13.31 -14.93 8.77
C SER A 131 -13.55 -15.33 10.23
N ASN A 132 -13.37 -16.62 10.59
CA ASN A 132 -13.43 -17.08 11.98
C ASN A 132 -12.35 -16.42 12.86
N TYR A 133 -11.26 -15.95 12.26
CA TYR A 133 -10.17 -15.24 12.92
C TYR A 133 -10.27 -13.72 12.76
N GLY A 134 -11.39 -13.20 12.22
CA GLY A 134 -11.58 -11.78 11.97
C GLY A 134 -10.65 -11.21 10.89
N ILE A 135 -10.17 -12.07 9.99
CA ILE A 135 -9.28 -11.72 8.90
C ILE A 135 -10.06 -11.84 7.59
N ALA A 136 -10.13 -10.74 6.85
CA ALA A 136 -10.62 -10.71 5.47
C ALA A 136 -9.45 -10.37 4.54
N PRO A 137 -9.31 -11.03 3.38
CA PRO A 137 -8.35 -10.63 2.35
C PRO A 137 -8.58 -9.18 1.93
N ALA A 138 -7.52 -8.40 1.75
CA ALA A 138 -7.66 -7.05 1.21
C ALA A 138 -8.14 -7.13 -0.24
N ALA A 139 -9.22 -6.42 -0.55
CA ALA A 139 -9.75 -6.33 -1.91
C ALA A 139 -8.81 -5.49 -2.80
N ALA A 140 -8.80 -5.79 -4.10
CA ALA A 140 -8.10 -4.95 -5.07
C ALA A 140 -8.66 -3.52 -5.04
N ALA A 141 -7.77 -2.53 -5.10
CA ALA A 141 -8.13 -1.13 -5.18
C ALA A 141 -7.90 -0.60 -6.60
N ALA A 142 -8.85 0.20 -7.10
CA ALA A 142 -8.74 0.83 -8.41
C ALA A 142 -7.74 1.99 -8.39
N ALA A 143 -6.90 2.05 -9.43
CA ALA A 143 -5.98 3.17 -9.62
C ALA A 143 -6.77 4.47 -9.87
N ARG A 144 -6.32 5.56 -9.26
CA ARG A 144 -6.88 6.91 -9.41
C ARG A 144 -5.81 7.85 -9.90
N GLY A 145 -6.20 8.78 -10.75
CA GLY A 145 -5.31 9.81 -11.23
C GLY A 145 -6.06 10.90 -11.98
N SER A 146 -5.29 11.80 -12.56
CA SER A 146 -5.83 12.94 -13.28
C SER A 146 -5.48 12.88 -14.76
N VAL A 147 -6.40 13.34 -15.60
CA VAL A 147 -6.28 13.39 -17.06
C VAL A 147 -6.27 14.85 -17.48
N LEU A 148 -5.25 15.22 -18.24
CA LEU A 148 -5.11 16.52 -18.89
C LEU A 148 -5.81 16.46 -20.24
N LEU A 149 -6.79 17.32 -20.43
CA LEU A 149 -7.46 17.53 -21.71
C LEU A 149 -6.94 18.81 -22.34
N THR A 150 -6.42 18.69 -23.57
CA THR A 150 -6.04 19.84 -24.39
C THR A 150 -7.20 20.20 -25.31
N LEU A 151 -7.56 21.47 -25.28
CA LEU A 151 -8.62 22.09 -26.06
C LEU A 151 -8.02 22.90 -27.20
N THR A 152 -8.68 22.93 -28.37
CA THR A 152 -8.25 23.75 -29.52
C THR A 152 -8.18 25.25 -29.18
N ARG A 153 -9.07 25.72 -28.30
CA ARG A 153 -9.16 27.12 -27.84
C ARG A 153 -9.82 27.14 -26.46
N PRO A 154 -9.65 28.20 -25.64
CA PRO A 154 -10.36 28.33 -24.38
C PRO A 154 -11.88 28.39 -24.61
N SER A 155 -12.59 27.34 -24.20
CA SER A 155 -14.05 27.26 -24.24
C SER A 155 -14.57 26.50 -23.03
N PRO A 156 -15.79 26.81 -22.53
CA PRO A 156 -16.42 26.01 -21.49
C PRO A 156 -16.60 24.57 -21.96
N LEU A 157 -16.31 23.61 -21.09
CA LEU A 157 -16.44 22.17 -21.35
C LEU A 157 -17.25 21.53 -20.22
N VAL A 158 -18.15 20.60 -20.53
CA VAL A 158 -18.85 19.81 -19.52
C VAL A 158 -18.62 18.33 -19.79
N ILE A 159 -18.18 17.62 -18.76
CA ILE A 159 -17.89 16.19 -18.79
C ILE A 159 -18.80 15.53 -17.78
N ALA A 160 -19.69 14.65 -18.26
CA ALA A 160 -20.62 13.96 -17.40
C ALA A 160 -19.92 12.90 -16.53
N THR A 161 -20.53 12.58 -15.39
CA THR A 161 -20.17 11.40 -14.59
C THR A 161 -20.26 10.13 -15.44
N GLY A 162 -19.32 9.20 -15.27
CA GLY A 162 -19.29 7.95 -16.02
C GLY A 162 -18.74 8.08 -17.45
N THR A 163 -18.19 9.24 -17.83
CA THR A 163 -17.48 9.37 -19.11
C THR A 163 -16.27 8.44 -19.11
N THR A 164 -16.17 7.58 -20.12
CA THR A 164 -15.10 6.58 -20.22
C THR A 164 -13.96 7.03 -21.14
N PHE A 165 -12.74 6.73 -20.70
CA PHE A 165 -11.49 6.94 -21.41
C PHE A 165 -10.78 5.60 -21.58
N THR A 166 -10.26 5.32 -22.76
CA THR A 166 -9.55 4.08 -23.08
C THR A 166 -8.08 4.38 -23.37
N ALA A 167 -7.17 3.71 -22.69
CA ALA A 167 -5.73 3.78 -22.92
C ALA A 167 -5.24 2.60 -23.78
N ALA A 168 -3.97 2.61 -24.16
CA ALA A 168 -3.34 1.50 -24.86
C ALA A 168 -3.44 0.19 -24.04
N GLY A 169 -3.72 -0.93 -24.72
CA GLY A 169 -3.91 -2.24 -24.09
C GLY A 169 -5.32 -2.51 -23.56
N GLY A 170 -6.33 -1.72 -23.97
CA GLY A 170 -7.74 -1.96 -23.62
C GLY A 170 -8.15 -1.55 -22.20
N ARG A 171 -7.28 -0.83 -21.48
CA ARG A 171 -7.54 -0.35 -20.12
C ARG A 171 -8.53 0.81 -20.13
N THR A 172 -9.59 0.73 -19.33
CA THR A 172 -10.67 1.72 -19.27
C THR A 172 -10.66 2.49 -17.95
N PHE A 173 -11.01 3.77 -18.03
CA PHE A 173 -11.06 4.71 -16.91
C PHE A 173 -12.37 5.48 -16.97
N ARG A 174 -12.96 5.81 -15.83
CA ARG A 174 -14.24 6.52 -15.75
C ARG A 174 -14.18 7.70 -14.79
N THR A 175 -14.92 8.75 -15.12
CA THR A 175 -15.12 9.89 -14.20
C THR A 175 -16.10 9.52 -13.09
N THR A 176 -15.74 9.79 -11.83
CA THR A 176 -16.60 9.51 -10.67
C THR A 176 -17.61 10.63 -10.38
N GLN A 177 -17.43 11.80 -10.99
CA GLN A 177 -18.30 12.95 -10.88
C GLN A 177 -18.34 13.74 -12.19
N SER A 178 -19.24 14.72 -12.27
CA SER A 178 -19.31 15.65 -13.39
C SER A 178 -18.28 16.76 -13.23
N PHE A 179 -17.58 17.09 -14.31
CA PHE A 179 -16.62 18.20 -14.35
C PHE A 179 -17.09 19.30 -15.29
N ALA A 180 -16.90 20.56 -14.88
CA ALA A 180 -17.19 21.73 -15.71
C ALA A 180 -15.95 22.63 -15.83
N GLY A 181 -15.46 22.80 -17.05
CA GLY A 181 -14.39 23.73 -17.40
C GLY A 181 -14.90 25.17 -17.37
N ARG A 182 -14.37 25.99 -16.46
CA ARG A 182 -14.68 27.42 -16.30
C ARG A 182 -13.55 28.29 -16.83
N LEU A 183 -13.89 29.43 -17.43
CA LEU A 183 -12.91 30.36 -18.00
C LEU A 183 -12.38 31.37 -16.98
N SER A 184 -13.08 31.57 -15.86
CA SER A 184 -12.69 32.48 -14.78
C SER A 184 -12.66 31.75 -13.45
N ALA A 185 -11.68 32.09 -12.60
CA ALA A 185 -11.57 31.54 -11.25
C ALA A 185 -12.78 31.92 -10.37
N GLY A 186 -13.44 33.05 -10.64
CA GLY A 186 -14.63 33.50 -9.93
C GLY A 186 -15.89 32.67 -10.22
N ASP A 187 -15.87 31.85 -11.27
CA ASP A 187 -17.00 31.00 -11.67
C ASP A 187 -16.90 29.56 -11.13
N ILE A 188 -15.89 29.28 -10.29
CA ILE A 188 -15.69 27.99 -9.62
C ILE A 188 -16.57 27.98 -8.38
N VAL A 189 -17.70 27.28 -8.46
CA VAL A 189 -18.73 27.26 -7.40
C VAL A 189 -18.88 25.87 -6.79
N SER A 190 -18.42 24.83 -7.48
CA SER A 190 -18.53 23.43 -7.08
C SER A 190 -17.18 22.70 -7.12
N ASP A 191 -17.05 21.63 -6.33
CA ASP A 191 -15.85 20.77 -6.30
C ASP A 191 -15.53 20.09 -7.64
N GLY A 192 -16.49 20.04 -8.56
CA GLY A 192 -16.32 19.54 -9.93
C GLY A 192 -15.92 20.61 -10.95
N ASP A 193 -15.94 21.89 -10.59
CA ASP A 193 -15.47 22.95 -11.49
C ASP A 193 -13.94 22.88 -11.61
N ARG A 194 -13.43 23.09 -12.83
CA ARG A 194 -12.01 23.08 -13.14
C ARG A 194 -11.68 24.31 -13.96
N LEU A 195 -10.64 25.04 -13.58
CA LEU A 195 -10.19 26.22 -14.33
C LEU A 195 -9.57 25.79 -15.65
N VAL A 196 -10.03 26.38 -16.76
CA VAL A 196 -9.43 26.23 -18.08
C VAL A 196 -8.27 27.22 -18.19
N VAL A 197 -7.05 26.73 -18.32
CA VAL A 197 -5.84 27.56 -18.39
C VAL A 197 -5.41 27.67 -19.85
N THR A 198 -5.27 28.90 -20.34
CA THR A 198 -4.78 29.15 -21.71
C THR A 198 -3.27 28.99 -21.77
N GLN A 199 -2.77 28.32 -22.80
CA GLN A 199 -1.34 28.12 -23.05
C GLN A 199 -0.80 29.19 -24.03
N PRO A 200 0.54 29.43 -24.06
CA PRO A 200 1.14 30.44 -24.94
C PRO A 200 0.90 30.21 -26.44
N ASP A 201 0.60 28.98 -26.84
CA ASP A 201 0.31 28.57 -28.23
C ASP A 201 -1.16 28.80 -28.64
N GLY A 202 -1.99 29.37 -27.75
CA GLY A 202 -3.40 29.63 -27.98
C GLY A 202 -4.32 28.44 -27.70
N THR A 203 -3.78 27.27 -27.36
CA THR A 203 -4.56 26.13 -26.86
C THR A 203 -4.95 26.35 -25.41
N ALA A 204 -5.86 25.54 -24.88
CA ALA A 204 -6.22 25.59 -23.47
C ALA A 204 -6.19 24.20 -22.84
N VAL A 205 -5.92 24.12 -21.54
CA VAL A 205 -5.87 22.85 -20.82
C VAL A 205 -6.80 22.84 -19.62
N VAL A 206 -7.37 21.67 -19.34
CA VAL A 206 -8.18 21.41 -18.15
C VAL A 206 -7.84 20.02 -17.62
N THR A 207 -7.76 19.89 -16.29
CA THR A 207 -7.42 18.62 -15.63
C THR A 207 -8.64 18.06 -14.92
N ILE A 208 -8.92 16.77 -15.12
CA ILE A 208 -10.06 16.07 -14.49
C ILE A 208 -9.60 14.79 -13.79
N ASP A 209 -10.37 14.34 -12.80
CA ASP A 209 -10.04 13.12 -12.06
C ASP A 209 -10.79 11.90 -12.62
N VAL A 210 -10.06 10.79 -12.77
CA VAL A 210 -10.61 9.52 -13.27
C VAL A 210 -10.16 8.35 -12.39
N VAL A 211 -10.93 7.26 -12.45
CA VAL A 211 -10.66 6.01 -11.73
C VAL A 211 -10.66 4.86 -12.72
N ALA A 212 -9.70 3.95 -12.60
CA ALA A 212 -9.64 2.73 -13.42
C ALA A 212 -10.88 1.86 -13.19
N ASP A 213 -11.41 1.27 -14.27
CA ASP A 213 -12.57 0.37 -14.18
C ASP A 213 -12.17 -1.01 -13.64
N VAL A 214 -10.95 -1.44 -13.98
CA VAL A 214 -10.32 -2.66 -13.42
C VAL A 214 -9.51 -2.29 -12.18
N ALA A 215 -9.78 -2.97 -11.07
CA ALA A 215 -9.01 -2.84 -9.84
C ALA A 215 -7.66 -3.57 -9.95
N GLY A 216 -6.61 -3.03 -9.31
CA GLY A 216 -5.26 -3.60 -9.35
C GLY A 216 -4.20 -2.71 -9.98
N ALA A 217 -2.96 -3.19 -9.96
CA ALA A 217 -1.78 -2.51 -10.51
C ALA A 217 -1.85 -2.37 -12.03
N ALA A 218 -2.60 -3.25 -12.71
CA ALA A 218 -2.85 -3.18 -14.16
C ALA A 218 -3.55 -1.88 -14.60
N GLY A 219 -4.26 -1.21 -13.68
CA GLY A 219 -4.91 0.09 -13.91
C GLY A 219 -3.98 1.29 -13.82
N GLN A 220 -2.69 1.13 -13.50
CA GLN A 220 -1.77 2.25 -13.40
C GLN A 220 -1.39 2.81 -14.78
N LEU A 221 -1.47 4.13 -14.92
CA LEU A 221 -0.95 4.90 -16.04
C LEU A 221 0.19 5.79 -15.59
N ARG A 222 1.12 6.05 -16.50
CA ARG A 222 2.20 7.01 -16.30
C ARG A 222 1.81 8.37 -16.84
N LEU A 223 2.42 9.41 -16.28
CA LEU A 223 2.36 10.77 -16.81
C LEU A 223 2.62 10.77 -18.32
N GLY A 224 1.69 11.39 -19.08
CA GLY A 224 1.80 11.52 -20.54
C GLY A 224 1.23 10.36 -21.35
N ASP A 225 0.81 9.26 -20.73
CA ASP A 225 0.11 8.17 -21.43
C ASP A 225 -1.15 8.72 -22.12
N LEU A 226 -1.35 8.34 -23.38
CA LEU A 226 -2.48 8.82 -24.18
C LEU A 226 -3.76 8.08 -23.83
N LEU A 227 -4.85 8.83 -23.68
CA LEU A 227 -6.19 8.31 -23.50
C LEU A 227 -7.08 8.77 -24.65
N THR A 228 -8.01 7.90 -25.07
CA THR A 228 -9.03 8.24 -26.07
C THR A 228 -10.40 8.19 -25.39
N PRO A 229 -11.16 9.29 -25.36
CA PRO A 229 -12.52 9.26 -24.82
C PRO A 229 -13.42 8.42 -25.73
N THR A 230 -14.23 7.54 -25.14
CA THR A 230 -15.13 6.64 -25.90
C THR A 230 -16.19 7.43 -26.68
N ARG A 231 -16.54 8.62 -26.19
CA ARG A 231 -17.38 9.60 -26.90
C ARG A 231 -16.57 10.86 -27.15
N ALA A 232 -16.56 11.34 -28.39
CA ALA A 232 -15.88 12.58 -28.75
C ALA A 232 -16.38 13.75 -27.89
N LEU A 233 -15.45 14.44 -27.22
CA LEU A 233 -15.71 15.64 -26.43
C LEU A 233 -15.49 16.87 -27.31
N PRO A 234 -16.46 17.80 -27.43
CA PRO A 234 -16.30 18.98 -28.27
C PRO A 234 -15.08 19.82 -27.89
N GLY A 235 -14.26 20.15 -28.89
CA GLY A 235 -13.09 21.02 -28.71
C GLY A 235 -11.87 20.35 -28.08
N VAL A 236 -11.96 19.10 -27.63
CA VAL A 236 -10.81 18.35 -27.08
C VAL A 236 -10.02 17.71 -28.23
N THR A 237 -8.75 18.10 -28.35
CA THR A 237 -7.82 17.57 -29.38
C THR A 237 -6.96 16.43 -28.86
N ARG A 238 -6.67 16.43 -27.55
CA ARG A 238 -5.79 15.44 -26.91
C ARG A 238 -6.24 15.19 -25.47
N ALA A 239 -6.17 13.93 -25.05
CA ALA A 239 -6.31 13.53 -23.66
C ALA A 239 -5.08 12.70 -23.25
N GLN A 240 -4.46 13.04 -22.13
CA GLN A 240 -3.30 12.33 -21.61
C GLN A 240 -3.31 12.30 -20.08
N ALA A 241 -2.64 11.35 -19.46
CA ALA A 241 -2.47 11.35 -18.01
C ALA A 241 -1.68 12.59 -17.57
N ALA A 242 -2.22 13.36 -16.62
CA ALA A 242 -1.62 14.58 -16.07
C ALA A 242 -0.68 14.29 -14.89
N THR A 243 -0.84 13.12 -14.26
CA THR A 243 -0.01 12.62 -13.16
C THR A 243 0.14 11.11 -13.31
N ASP A 244 1.12 10.51 -12.64
CA ASP A 244 1.13 9.06 -12.42
C ASP A 244 -0.10 8.66 -11.59
N PHE A 245 -0.73 7.55 -11.97
CA PHE A 245 -1.90 7.06 -11.24
C PHE A 245 -1.45 6.30 -9.98
N SER A 246 -2.17 6.48 -8.88
CA SER A 246 -1.85 5.89 -7.58
C SER A 246 -3.01 5.06 -7.04
N GLY A 247 -2.76 4.20 -6.05
CA GLY A 247 -3.79 3.37 -5.39
C GLY A 247 -4.19 2.09 -6.12
N GLY A 248 -3.68 1.82 -7.32
CA GLY A 248 -3.88 0.54 -8.02
C GLY A 248 -3.14 -0.58 -7.31
N VAL A 249 -3.80 -1.20 -6.32
CA VAL A 249 -3.26 -2.28 -5.49
C VAL A 249 -3.99 -3.56 -5.82
N ASP A 250 -3.25 -4.62 -6.14
CA ASP A 250 -3.83 -5.93 -6.43
C ASP A 250 -4.50 -6.52 -5.19
N ALA A 251 -5.46 -7.44 -5.40
CA ALA A 251 -6.04 -8.18 -4.30
C ALA A 251 -4.95 -8.97 -3.56
N GLU A 252 -5.05 -9.01 -2.23
CA GLU A 252 -4.10 -9.74 -1.40
C GLU A 252 -4.16 -11.24 -1.75
N SER A 253 -3.00 -11.85 -2.04
CA SER A 253 -2.94 -13.27 -2.36
C SER A 253 -3.23 -14.11 -1.11
N LEU A 254 -3.77 -15.33 -1.29
CA LEU A 254 -4.08 -16.18 -0.15
C LEU A 254 -2.84 -16.51 0.69
N SER A 255 -1.67 -16.64 0.06
CA SER A 255 -0.38 -16.76 0.74
C SER A 255 -0.05 -15.57 1.64
N ASP A 256 -0.30 -14.34 1.17
CA ASP A 256 -0.07 -13.12 1.96
C ASP A 256 -1.04 -13.06 3.15
N VAL A 257 -2.30 -13.45 2.94
CA VAL A 257 -3.30 -13.48 4.03
C VAL A 257 -2.93 -14.51 5.10
N VAL A 258 -2.41 -15.67 4.71
CA VAL A 258 -1.96 -16.72 5.64
C VAL A 258 -0.72 -16.26 6.41
N ALA A 259 0.21 -15.54 5.77
CA ALA A 259 1.32 -14.90 6.48
C ALA A 259 0.82 -13.82 7.47
N ARG A 260 -0.20 -13.05 7.09
CA ARG A 260 -0.85 -12.08 7.97
C ARG A 260 -1.63 -12.74 9.11
N LEU A 261 -2.17 -13.94 8.93
CA LEU A 261 -2.88 -14.70 9.97
C LEU A 261 -2.01 -14.97 11.19
N GLU A 262 -0.71 -15.21 11.02
CA GLU A 262 0.21 -15.35 12.17
C GLU A 262 0.24 -14.11 13.07
N VAL A 263 0.04 -12.93 12.47
CA VAL A 263 -0.07 -11.67 13.21
C VAL A 263 -1.51 -11.37 13.62
N GLY A 264 -2.51 -11.77 12.83
CA GLY A 264 -3.93 -11.49 13.09
C GLY A 264 -4.59 -12.40 14.13
N VAL A 265 -4.06 -13.62 14.35
CA VAL A 265 -4.44 -14.48 15.50
C VAL A 265 -3.84 -13.95 16.81
N ALA A 266 -2.82 -13.08 16.74
CA ALA A 266 -2.32 -12.43 17.93
C ALA A 266 -3.43 -11.57 18.55
N ALA A 267 -3.59 -11.68 19.88
CA ALA A 267 -4.51 -10.83 20.60
C ALA A 267 -4.17 -9.36 20.31
N ARG A 268 -5.16 -8.59 19.81
CA ARG A 268 -5.03 -7.14 19.57
C ARG A 268 -4.90 -6.44 20.92
N GLY A 269 -3.66 -6.29 21.37
CA GLY A 269 -3.38 -5.83 22.73
C GLY A 269 -1.91 -5.59 22.96
N TRP A 270 -1.60 -5.03 24.13
CA TRP A 270 -0.29 -4.48 24.44
C TRP A 270 0.73 -5.50 24.96
N SER A 271 0.33 -6.77 25.13
CA SER A 271 1.16 -7.79 25.79
C SER A 271 2.30 -8.32 24.92
N THR A 272 2.20 -8.22 23.59
CA THR A 272 3.23 -8.72 22.67
C THR A 272 3.43 -7.78 21.49
N ALA A 273 4.63 -7.77 20.89
CA ALA A 273 4.92 -6.97 19.71
C ALA A 273 3.98 -7.28 18.53
N ALA A 274 3.66 -8.56 18.32
CA ALA A 274 2.70 -9.00 17.31
C ALA A 274 1.27 -8.49 17.60
N GLY A 275 0.86 -8.50 18.88
CA GLY A 275 -0.43 -7.97 19.31
C GLY A 275 -0.55 -6.46 19.12
N VAL A 276 0.51 -5.70 19.40
CA VAL A 276 0.57 -4.26 19.15
C VAL A 276 0.53 -3.97 17.65
N ALA A 277 1.28 -4.72 16.83
CA ALA A 277 1.21 -4.60 15.38
C ALA A 277 -0.19 -4.89 14.83
N ALA A 278 -0.87 -5.92 15.35
CA ALA A 278 -2.26 -6.23 15.00
C ALA A 278 -3.23 -5.11 15.43
N LEU A 279 -3.01 -4.50 16.59
CA LEU A 279 -3.80 -3.36 17.06
C LEU A 279 -3.63 -2.15 16.14
N VAL A 280 -2.38 -1.79 15.79
CA VAL A 280 -2.08 -0.69 14.85
C VAL A 280 -2.73 -0.92 13.49
N ARG A 281 -2.64 -2.14 12.94
CA ARG A 281 -3.25 -2.49 11.64
C ARG A 281 -4.78 -2.53 11.67
N SER A 282 -5.41 -2.48 12.84
CA SER A 282 -6.86 -2.32 12.94
C SER A 282 -7.31 -0.86 12.92
N CYS A 283 -6.37 0.09 12.92
CA CYS A 283 -6.66 1.50 12.69
C CYS A 283 -6.85 1.77 11.18
N PRO A 284 -7.95 2.43 10.77
CA PRO A 284 -8.16 2.80 9.37
C PRO A 284 -6.99 3.62 8.80
N GLY A 285 -6.48 3.24 7.63
CA GLY A 285 -5.33 3.86 6.97
C GLY A 285 -3.97 3.27 7.33
N PHE A 286 -3.90 2.30 8.26
CA PHE A 286 -2.68 1.61 8.67
C PHE A 286 -2.75 0.08 8.49
N GLU A 287 -3.72 -0.43 7.73
CA GLU A 287 -4.04 -1.86 7.59
C GLU A 287 -2.84 -2.69 7.10
N SER A 288 -2.06 -2.11 6.21
CA SER A 288 -0.88 -2.71 5.58
C SER A 288 0.43 -2.09 6.09
N ALA A 289 0.41 -1.35 7.20
CA ALA A 289 1.61 -0.76 7.77
C ALA A 289 2.52 -1.84 8.38
N ALA A 290 3.81 -1.71 8.11
CA ALA A 290 4.83 -2.40 8.89
C ALA A 290 5.00 -1.69 10.23
N VAL A 291 5.09 -2.48 11.30
CA VAL A 291 5.13 -1.99 12.68
C VAL A 291 6.31 -2.62 13.37
N SER A 292 7.12 -1.80 14.02
CA SER A 292 8.21 -2.23 14.90
C SER A 292 7.96 -1.67 16.30
N VAL A 293 8.12 -2.52 17.31
CA VAL A 293 7.73 -2.22 18.69
C VAL A 293 8.96 -2.23 19.58
N VAL A 294 9.27 -1.08 20.15
CA VAL A 294 10.46 -0.83 20.97
C VAL A 294 10.03 -0.64 22.43
N GLY A 295 10.30 -1.64 23.26
CA GLY A 295 9.95 -1.66 24.68
C GLY A 295 11.15 -1.46 25.61
N ALA A 296 10.91 -1.60 26.92
CA ALA A 296 11.93 -1.47 27.95
C ALA A 296 13.12 -2.43 27.74
N GLY A 297 14.32 -1.94 28.02
CA GLY A 297 15.58 -2.70 27.90
C GLY A 297 16.12 -2.78 26.47
N GLN A 298 15.38 -2.30 25.48
CA GLN A 298 15.90 -2.15 24.11
C GLN A 298 16.78 -0.90 24.03
N VAL A 299 17.81 -0.95 23.18
CA VAL A 299 18.82 0.12 23.11
C VAL A 299 18.24 1.42 22.57
N GLU A 300 17.21 1.33 21.73
CA GLU A 300 16.51 2.45 21.13
C GLU A 300 15.49 3.08 22.07
N GLN A 301 15.08 2.40 23.14
CA GLN A 301 14.21 3.01 24.13
C GLN A 301 15.09 3.92 25.00
N LEU A 302 14.86 5.23 24.87
CA LEU A 302 15.58 6.24 25.67
C LEU A 302 14.75 6.65 26.89
N ARG A 303 13.41 6.61 26.76
CA ARG A 303 12.47 7.07 27.79
C ARG A 303 12.42 6.13 28.99
N ASP A 304 12.74 4.85 28.80
CA ASP A 304 12.72 3.85 29.88
C ASP A 304 13.73 4.13 30.99
N ARG A 305 14.68 5.06 30.80
CA ARG A 305 15.71 5.43 31.76
C ARG A 305 15.43 6.72 32.54
N HIS A 306 14.23 7.30 32.43
CA HIS A 306 13.84 8.52 33.18
C HIS A 306 13.71 8.33 34.70
N GLY A 307 13.96 7.13 35.23
CA GLY A 307 13.91 6.85 36.66
C GLY A 307 15.03 7.56 37.44
N VAL A 308 14.86 7.65 38.76
CA VAL A 308 15.93 8.11 39.70
C VAL A 308 17.20 7.27 39.52
N PHE A 309 17.02 5.98 39.24
CA PHE A 309 18.09 5.11 38.80
C PHE A 309 18.00 4.99 37.27
N PRO A 310 19.11 5.18 36.53
CA PRO A 310 19.14 5.11 35.07
C PRO A 310 19.12 3.64 34.58
N ILE A 311 18.21 2.85 35.12
CA ILE A 311 17.91 1.49 34.71
C ILE A 311 16.67 1.51 33.83
N SER A 312 16.62 0.60 32.86
CA SER A 312 15.44 0.41 32.02
C SER A 312 14.24 -0.03 32.87
N THR A 313 13.26 0.85 33.03
CA THR A 313 11.98 0.54 33.68
C THR A 313 10.94 0.15 32.65
N GLY A 314 10.04 -0.76 33.00
CA GLY A 314 8.89 -1.12 32.16
C GLY A 314 7.96 0.07 31.86
N ASN A 315 6.85 -0.22 31.19
CA ASN A 315 5.70 0.69 31.03
C ASN A 315 5.80 1.76 29.93
N ARG A 316 6.96 1.94 29.28
CA ARG A 316 7.11 2.84 28.13
C ARG A 316 7.28 2.04 26.84
N LEU A 317 6.57 2.45 25.79
CA LEU A 317 6.53 1.77 24.52
C LEU A 317 6.65 2.77 23.37
N ASP A 318 7.56 2.50 22.44
CA ASP A 318 7.69 3.27 21.20
C ASP A 318 7.24 2.38 20.04
N VAL A 319 6.26 2.85 19.28
CA VAL A 319 5.65 2.13 18.16
C VAL A 319 6.05 2.82 16.86
N TRP A 320 6.98 2.21 16.13
CA TRP A 320 7.47 2.70 14.85
C TRP A 320 6.62 2.17 13.72
N VAL A 321 6.08 3.07 12.91
CA VAL A 321 5.21 2.73 11.79
C VAL A 321 5.80 3.16 10.46
N ARG A 322 5.65 2.26 9.49
CA ARG A 322 5.96 2.49 8.09
C ARG A 322 4.73 2.11 7.26
N PRO A 323 4.05 3.07 6.62
CA PRO A 323 2.95 2.75 5.71
C PRO A 323 3.48 1.99 4.48
N PRO A 324 2.64 1.17 3.82
CA PRO A 324 3.01 0.54 2.55
C PRO A 324 3.18 1.63 1.48
N GLY A 325 4.38 1.69 0.87
CA GLY A 325 4.68 2.67 -0.17
C GLY A 325 5.55 3.84 0.30
N ARG A 326 5.43 4.97 -0.40
CA ARG A 326 6.28 6.14 -0.20
C ARG A 326 5.78 7.00 0.96
N LEU A 327 6.71 7.64 1.67
CA LEU A 327 6.35 8.71 2.61
C LEU A 327 5.65 9.84 1.84
N SER A 328 4.65 10.44 2.47
CA SER A 328 3.93 11.56 1.86
C SER A 328 4.77 12.83 1.99
N VAL A 329 4.70 13.68 0.98
CA VAL A 329 5.29 15.01 1.01
C VAL A 329 4.21 15.98 1.48
N GLN A 330 4.40 16.58 2.65
CA GLN A 330 3.49 17.59 3.19
C GLN A 330 4.17 18.95 3.15
N THR A 331 3.43 19.96 2.69
CA THR A 331 3.86 21.36 2.71
C THR A 331 3.01 22.15 3.69
N ALA A 332 3.64 22.93 4.54
CA ALA A 332 2.98 23.82 5.48
C ALA A 332 3.57 25.23 5.39
N THR A 333 2.70 26.24 5.46
CA THR A 333 3.13 27.64 5.53
C THR A 333 3.36 28.04 6.97
N VAL A 334 4.57 28.51 7.29
CA VAL A 334 4.98 28.93 8.62
C VAL A 334 5.70 30.27 8.53
N SER A 335 5.38 31.18 9.46
CA SER A 335 6.04 32.49 9.54
C SER A 335 7.42 32.36 10.19
N ALA A 336 8.45 32.79 9.48
CA ALA A 336 9.82 32.92 9.99
C ALA A 336 10.04 34.33 10.55
N ARG A 337 10.79 34.43 11.65
CA ARG A 337 11.29 35.69 12.19
C ARG A 337 12.71 35.96 11.72
N TYR A 338 12.98 37.19 11.31
CA TYR A 338 14.35 37.65 11.06
C TYR A 338 15.09 37.81 12.39
N VAL A 339 16.31 37.28 12.49
CA VAL A 339 17.11 37.34 13.73
C VAL A 339 18.25 38.33 13.61
N SER A 340 19.07 38.22 12.57
CA SER A 340 20.25 39.10 12.38
C SER A 340 20.82 39.00 10.96
N GLY A 341 21.81 39.83 10.63
CA GLY A 341 22.54 39.80 9.35
C GLY A 341 21.94 40.69 8.25
N ALA A 342 22.62 40.82 7.11
CA ALA A 342 22.14 41.67 6.00
C ALA A 342 22.36 40.97 4.66
N GLY A 343 21.52 41.28 3.67
CA GLY A 343 21.61 40.68 2.34
C GLY A 343 21.53 39.14 2.40
N ALA A 344 22.41 38.45 1.67
CA ALA A 344 22.44 36.98 1.62
C ALA A 344 22.79 36.31 2.96
N ALA A 345 23.30 37.07 3.93
CA ALA A 345 23.64 36.59 5.27
C ALA A 345 22.53 36.86 6.30
N ALA A 346 21.36 37.34 5.87
CA ALA A 346 20.21 37.51 6.76
C ALA A 346 19.76 36.14 7.28
N THR A 347 19.87 35.96 8.59
CA THR A 347 19.52 34.74 9.31
C THR A 347 18.08 34.81 9.77
N TRP A 348 17.33 33.79 9.41
CA TRP A 348 15.92 33.61 9.73
C TRP A 348 15.75 32.38 10.59
N VAL A 349 14.80 32.46 11.52
CA VAL A 349 14.40 31.33 12.37
C VAL A 349 12.90 31.14 12.22
N LEU A 350 12.48 29.91 11.93
CA LEU A 350 11.07 29.53 11.98
C LEU A 350 10.89 28.40 13.00
N ASP A 351 9.80 28.48 13.75
CA ASP A 351 9.38 27.46 14.71
C ASP A 351 8.14 26.77 14.15
N ILE A 352 8.24 25.50 13.82
CA ILE A 352 7.12 24.66 13.39
C ILE A 352 6.48 24.09 14.65
N PRO A 353 5.23 24.49 14.96
CA PRO A 353 4.56 24.00 16.14
C PRO A 353 4.14 22.55 15.96
N ARG A 354 3.85 21.90 17.10
CA ARG A 354 3.30 20.54 17.13
C ARG A 354 2.01 20.47 16.30
N GLY A 355 1.75 19.32 15.69
CA GLY A 355 0.53 19.11 14.89
C GLY A 355 0.63 19.51 13.41
N VAL A 356 1.46 20.50 13.05
CA VAL A 356 1.53 21.01 11.67
C VAL A 356 2.21 20.02 10.72
N LEU A 357 3.40 19.54 11.08
CA LEU A 357 4.13 18.48 10.37
C LEU A 357 4.34 17.31 11.33
N SER A 358 3.24 16.68 11.74
CA SER A 358 3.24 15.59 12.73
C SER A 358 4.07 14.40 12.26
N GLY A 359 5.13 14.06 12.99
CA GLY A 359 6.02 12.96 12.63
C GLY A 359 6.86 13.20 11.39
N ALA A 360 7.26 14.45 11.15
CA ALA A 360 8.19 14.80 10.09
C ALA A 360 9.54 14.09 10.26
N ALA A 361 9.84 13.20 9.33
CA ALA A 361 11.07 12.44 9.32
C ALA A 361 12.26 13.25 8.75
N HIS A 362 12.01 14.07 7.73
CA HIS A 362 13.04 14.91 7.12
C HIS A 362 12.40 16.11 6.42
N VAL A 363 12.95 17.31 6.63
CA VAL A 363 12.58 18.51 5.88
C VAL A 363 13.35 18.49 4.57
N THR A 364 12.64 18.50 3.45
CA THR A 364 13.19 18.38 2.09
C THR A 364 13.32 19.71 1.36
N GLY A 365 12.53 20.71 1.76
CA GLY A 365 12.47 21.98 1.04
C GLY A 365 12.00 23.11 1.92
N LEU A 366 12.52 24.30 1.63
CA LEU A 366 12.14 25.55 2.26
C LEU A 366 12.10 26.64 1.20
N THR A 367 10.91 27.16 0.94
CA THR A 367 10.69 28.18 -0.10
C THR A 367 9.90 29.34 0.46
N ARG A 368 10.33 30.56 0.15
CA ARG A 368 9.61 31.76 0.54
C ARG A 368 8.30 31.88 -0.25
N VAL A 369 7.19 32.15 0.43
CA VAL A 369 5.88 32.29 -0.23
C VAL A 369 5.91 33.48 -1.19
N GLY A 370 5.44 33.27 -2.42
CA GLY A 370 5.43 34.30 -3.48
C GLY A 370 6.75 34.43 -4.25
N ARG A 371 7.80 33.66 -3.94
CA ARG A 371 9.04 33.58 -4.73
C ARG A 371 9.04 32.31 -5.59
N ALA A 372 9.59 32.38 -6.81
CA ALA A 372 9.73 31.22 -7.67
C ALA A 372 10.62 30.14 -7.01
N VAL A 373 10.23 28.86 -7.14
CA VAL A 373 10.85 27.69 -6.49
C VAL A 373 12.35 27.55 -6.77
N ALA A 374 12.82 28.02 -7.94
CA ALA A 374 14.23 27.97 -8.32
C ALA A 374 15.17 28.86 -7.47
N ALA A 375 14.62 29.74 -6.64
CA ALA A 375 15.35 30.59 -5.69
C ALA A 375 15.10 30.19 -4.23
N GLY A 376 14.81 28.91 -3.98
CA GLY A 376 14.59 28.36 -2.64
C GLY A 376 15.84 28.39 -1.76
N VAL A 377 15.63 28.30 -0.45
CA VAL A 377 16.73 28.17 0.51
C VAL A 377 17.37 26.80 0.32
N THR A 378 18.69 26.72 0.24
CA THR A 378 19.42 25.48 -0.07
C THR A 378 20.05 24.82 1.16
N ALA A 379 20.16 25.53 2.28
CA ALA A 379 20.75 25.03 3.51
C ALA A 379 20.03 25.58 4.74
N TRP A 380 19.82 24.72 5.73
CA TRP A 380 19.22 25.05 7.01
C TRP A 380 19.70 24.07 8.08
N ASP A 381 19.74 24.56 9.30
CA ASP A 381 19.95 23.75 10.51
C ASP A 381 18.60 23.44 11.15
N THR A 382 18.40 22.19 11.53
CA THR A 382 17.18 21.72 12.20
C THR A 382 17.48 21.40 13.65
N GLU A 383 16.87 22.14 14.56
CA GLU A 383 16.88 21.85 15.99
C GLU A 383 15.57 21.16 16.39
N LEU A 384 15.69 20.09 17.17
CA LEU A 384 14.55 19.38 17.74
C LEU A 384 14.18 20.04 19.06
N LEU A 385 12.92 20.48 19.16
CA LEU A 385 12.39 21.09 20.36
C LEU A 385 11.29 20.22 20.95
N TYR A 386 11.15 20.33 22.27
CA TYR A 386 10.02 19.78 22.99
C TYR A 386 9.65 20.71 24.15
N ALA A 387 8.36 20.83 24.40
CA ALA A 387 7.84 21.52 25.57
C ALA A 387 6.63 20.71 26.03
N ALA A 388 6.72 20.19 27.26
CA ALA A 388 5.73 19.29 27.84
C ALA A 388 4.38 19.98 28.01
N GLU A 389 3.32 19.30 27.60
CA GLU A 389 1.95 19.74 27.78
C GLU A 389 1.15 18.69 28.59
N PRO A 390 0.09 19.09 29.33
CA PRO A 390 -0.69 18.15 30.10
C PRO A 390 -1.29 17.04 29.23
N GLY A 391 -1.05 15.78 29.62
CA GLY A 391 -1.50 14.59 28.88
C GLY A 391 -0.51 14.11 27.82
N ASP A 392 0.65 14.75 27.67
CA ASP A 392 1.73 14.21 26.86
C ASP A 392 2.31 12.93 27.50
N PRO A 393 2.82 12.01 26.67
CA PRO A 393 3.69 10.92 27.11
C PRO A 393 4.90 11.43 27.90
N ASP A 394 5.55 10.53 28.62
CA ASP A 394 6.79 10.83 29.34
C ASP A 394 7.94 11.04 28.36
N ILE A 395 8.05 12.28 27.89
CA ILE A 395 9.04 12.83 26.97
C ILE A 395 9.71 13.98 27.70
N SER A 396 11.04 14.02 27.68
CA SER A 396 11.84 15.01 28.39
C SER A 396 12.62 15.93 27.45
N ILE A 397 12.98 15.44 26.26
CA ILE A 397 13.82 16.15 25.30
C ILE A 397 13.27 16.12 23.87
N GLY A 398 13.71 17.07 23.03
CA GLY A 398 13.32 17.15 21.61
C GLY A 398 13.62 15.89 20.82
N LEU A 399 14.71 15.19 21.16
CA LEU A 399 15.06 13.92 20.55
C LEU A 399 13.99 12.85 20.81
N GLU A 400 13.51 12.74 22.06
CA GLU A 400 12.42 11.82 22.42
C GLU A 400 11.09 12.18 21.79
N ALA A 401 10.88 13.43 21.38
CA ALA A 401 9.71 13.82 20.60
C ALA A 401 9.88 13.55 19.09
N ALA A 402 11.08 13.25 18.61
CA ALA A 402 11.37 13.15 17.17
C ALA A 402 10.53 12.09 16.45
N ASN A 403 10.14 12.40 15.22
CA ASN A 403 9.32 11.54 14.36
C ASN A 403 7.94 11.21 14.96
N SER A 404 7.52 11.87 16.03
CA SER A 404 6.21 11.69 16.66
C SER A 404 5.30 12.92 16.44
N PRO A 405 4.00 12.82 16.75
CA PRO A 405 3.10 13.98 16.75
C PRO A 405 3.47 15.08 17.75
N TYR A 406 4.28 14.75 18.76
CA TYR A 406 4.73 15.68 19.82
C TYR A 406 5.96 16.52 19.42
N GLN A 407 6.55 16.23 18.24
CA GLN A 407 7.72 16.92 17.74
C GLN A 407 7.44 18.41 17.48
N LYS A 408 8.34 19.27 17.94
CA LYS A 408 8.45 20.68 17.50
C LYS A 408 9.79 20.82 16.77
N LEU A 409 9.80 21.59 15.68
CA LEU A 409 11.02 21.80 14.89
C LEU A 409 11.36 23.28 14.87
N ARG A 410 12.64 23.61 15.01
CA ARG A 410 13.15 24.94 14.70
C ARG A 410 14.10 24.84 13.53
N LEU A 411 13.84 25.62 12.47
CA LEU A 411 14.76 25.74 11.34
C LEU A 411 15.46 27.09 11.41
N THR A 412 16.79 27.06 11.33
CA THR A 412 17.63 28.26 11.21
C THR A 412 18.27 28.25 9.83
N PHE A 413 18.13 29.33 9.07
CA PHE A 413 18.59 29.39 7.69
C PHE A 413 18.94 30.80 7.26
N SER A 414 19.61 30.92 6.11
CA SER A 414 19.89 32.20 5.46
C SER A 414 19.04 32.37 4.21
N ASP A 415 18.45 33.55 4.04
CA ASP A 415 17.73 33.91 2.80
C ASP A 415 17.96 35.39 2.47
N LEU A 416 17.97 35.69 1.18
CA LEU A 416 18.00 37.05 0.65
C LEU A 416 16.70 37.79 1.02
N PRO A 417 16.80 38.93 1.73
CA PRO A 417 15.63 39.75 2.05
C PRO A 417 14.95 40.22 0.76
N GLY A 418 13.64 40.46 0.87
CA GLY A 418 12.85 41.00 -0.23
C GLY A 418 12.91 42.52 -0.17
N ASN A 419 11.74 43.14 -0.09
CA ASN A 419 11.61 44.59 0.07
C ASN A 419 11.25 45.00 1.52
N GLU A 420 11.33 44.07 2.46
CA GLU A 420 10.98 44.32 3.85
C GLU A 420 12.07 45.10 4.59
N ILE A 421 11.67 45.99 5.49
CA ILE A 421 12.58 46.57 6.47
C ILE A 421 12.87 45.48 7.51
N LEU A 422 14.15 45.12 7.65
CA LEU A 422 14.59 44.06 8.57
C LEU A 422 14.80 44.63 9.98
N ILE A 423 13.93 44.25 10.90
CA ILE A 423 14.01 44.57 12.33
C ILE A 423 14.14 43.23 13.08
N PRO A 424 15.27 42.99 13.79
CA PRO A 424 15.49 41.76 14.55
C PRO A 424 14.33 41.37 15.45
N ASN A 425 13.90 40.12 15.36
CA ASN A 425 12.78 39.50 16.09
C ASN A 425 11.40 40.17 15.90
N VAL A 426 11.26 41.07 14.95
CA VAL A 426 9.99 41.76 14.65
C VAL A 426 9.54 41.49 13.21
N THR A 427 10.46 41.55 12.24
CA THR A 427 10.12 41.27 10.85
C THR A 427 9.81 39.80 10.66
N THR A 428 8.60 39.51 10.20
CA THR A 428 8.12 38.16 9.90
C THR A 428 7.82 37.99 8.42
N VAL A 429 8.17 36.83 7.88
CA VAL A 429 7.91 36.46 6.48
C VAL A 429 7.45 35.01 6.42
N ASP A 430 6.48 34.72 5.56
CA ASP A 430 5.95 33.36 5.40
C ASP A 430 6.81 32.51 4.47
N TYR A 431 7.09 31.28 4.93
CA TYR A 431 7.79 30.26 4.17
C TYR A 431 6.93 29.01 4.06
N ALA A 432 6.89 28.42 2.87
CA ALA A 432 6.39 27.07 2.65
C ALA A 432 7.51 26.07 2.98
N VAL A 433 7.29 25.28 4.02
CA VAL A 433 8.19 24.20 4.47
C VAL A 433 7.64 22.87 3.97
N THR A 434 8.48 22.09 3.31
CA THR A 434 8.11 20.80 2.74
C THR A 434 8.88 19.68 3.43
N ALA A 435 8.18 18.69 3.99
CA ALA A 435 8.76 17.57 4.73
C ALA A 435 8.17 16.21 4.33
N LEU A 436 8.96 15.16 4.55
CA LEU A 436 8.52 13.77 4.47
C LEU A 436 7.81 13.38 5.77
N VAL A 437 6.56 12.95 5.65
CA VAL A 437 5.70 12.57 6.78
C VAL A 437 5.01 11.24 6.54
N VAL A 438 4.67 10.55 7.62
CA VAL A 438 3.66 9.47 7.57
C VAL A 438 2.28 10.13 7.70
N PRO A 439 1.39 9.99 6.70
CA PRO A 439 0.08 10.60 6.77
C PRO A 439 -0.71 10.04 7.97
N ALA A 440 -1.53 10.89 8.60
CA ALA A 440 -2.41 10.52 9.71
C ALA A 440 -1.70 9.94 10.96
N LEU A 441 -0.40 10.18 11.15
CA LEU A 441 0.32 9.70 12.35
C LEU A 441 -0.29 10.23 13.67
N ALA A 442 -0.70 11.49 13.69
CA ALA A 442 -1.37 12.09 14.85
C ALA A 442 -2.73 11.42 15.13
N THR A 443 -3.46 11.04 14.07
CA THR A 443 -4.71 10.28 14.19
C THR A 443 -4.46 8.90 14.77
N LEU A 444 -3.40 8.21 14.36
CA LEU A 444 -3.01 6.92 14.93
C LEU A 444 -2.66 7.03 16.43
N GLN A 445 -1.86 8.04 16.80
CA GLN A 445 -1.54 8.32 18.21
C GLN A 445 -2.82 8.52 19.04
N ALA A 446 -3.72 9.40 18.57
CA ALA A 446 -4.99 9.66 19.25
C ALA A 446 -5.89 8.41 19.32
N TRP A 447 -5.89 7.59 18.27
CA TRP A 447 -6.67 6.36 18.20
C TRP A 447 -6.21 5.29 19.19
N LEU A 448 -4.89 5.17 19.41
CA LEU A 448 -4.29 4.28 20.40
C LEU A 448 -4.46 4.79 21.84
N TYR A 449 -4.57 6.11 22.04
CA TYR A 449 -4.83 6.74 23.34
C TYR A 449 -6.32 6.79 23.73
N ALA A 450 -7.22 6.31 22.86
CA ALA A 450 -8.64 6.23 23.21
C ALA A 450 -8.84 5.33 24.44
N PRO A 451 -9.71 5.69 25.42
CA PRO A 451 -9.87 4.96 26.68
C PRO A 451 -10.15 3.46 26.54
N GLU A 452 -10.79 3.05 25.45
CA GLU A 452 -11.13 1.65 25.15
C GLU A 452 -9.93 0.81 24.72
N ARG A 453 -8.84 1.46 24.28
CA ARG A 453 -7.68 0.81 23.65
C ARG A 453 -6.37 1.16 24.32
N ALA A 454 -6.30 2.28 25.02
CA ALA A 454 -5.09 2.71 25.72
C ALA A 454 -4.63 1.63 26.70
N PRO A 455 -3.32 1.40 26.82
CA PRO A 455 -2.82 0.48 27.84
C PRO A 455 -3.14 1.08 29.22
N LEU A 456 -3.75 0.27 30.09
CA LEU A 456 -4.23 0.73 31.42
C LEU A 456 -3.15 1.37 32.28
N PHE A 457 -1.90 0.90 32.14
CA PHE A 457 -0.77 1.47 32.85
C PHE A 457 0.31 2.02 31.92
N GLY A 458 0.25 1.79 30.61
CA GLY A 458 1.37 2.07 29.68
C GLY A 458 1.41 3.49 29.14
N ASP A 459 2.60 3.90 28.73
CA ASP A 459 2.85 5.15 28.04
C ASP A 459 3.42 4.90 26.63
N VAL A 460 2.70 5.33 25.60
CA VAL A 460 2.93 4.93 24.21
C VAL A 460 3.26 6.13 23.32
N VAL A 461 4.34 6.05 22.56
CA VAL A 461 4.68 7.05 21.55
C VAL A 461 4.73 6.40 20.18
N VAL A 462 3.86 6.82 19.29
CA VAL A 462 3.86 6.43 17.88
C VAL A 462 4.83 7.32 17.10
N ARG A 463 5.68 6.70 16.30
CA ARG A 463 6.72 7.36 15.52
C ARG A 463 6.69 6.94 14.06
N SER A 464 7.01 7.86 13.15
CA SER A 464 7.34 7.51 11.77
C SER A 464 8.71 6.85 11.70
N ALA A 465 8.85 5.83 10.84
CA ALA A 465 10.12 5.19 10.57
C ALA A 465 11.20 6.19 10.14
N VAL A 466 12.45 5.95 10.56
CA VAL A 466 13.62 6.71 10.09
C VAL A 466 13.87 6.34 8.62
N PRO A 467 13.73 7.26 7.66
CA PRO A 467 13.83 6.93 6.25
C PRO A 467 15.28 6.72 5.85
N CYS A 468 15.53 5.61 5.14
CA CYS A 468 16.76 5.39 4.40
C CYS A 468 16.47 5.42 2.90
N ARG A 469 16.70 6.58 2.26
CA ARG A 469 16.54 6.70 0.80
C ARG A 469 17.65 5.94 0.11
N THR A 470 17.25 4.93 -0.65
CA THR A 470 18.17 4.01 -1.32
C THR A 470 18.27 4.37 -2.79
N THR A 471 19.48 4.38 -3.31
CA THR A 471 19.81 4.50 -4.73
C THR A 471 20.46 3.20 -5.16
N LEU A 472 20.01 2.66 -6.30
CA LEU A 472 20.55 1.45 -6.89
C LEU A 472 21.26 1.78 -8.21
N ARG A 473 22.45 1.23 -8.38
CA ARG A 473 23.17 1.22 -9.66
C ARG A 473 23.36 -0.21 -10.09
N ILE A 474 22.73 -0.57 -11.21
CA ILE A 474 22.68 -1.94 -11.72
C ILE A 474 23.57 -2.00 -12.97
N GLU A 475 24.64 -2.77 -12.87
CA GLU A 475 25.58 -3.03 -13.96
C GLU A 475 25.12 -4.28 -14.72
N ILE A 476 24.81 -4.14 -16.01
CA ILE A 476 24.39 -5.23 -16.91
C ILE A 476 25.34 -5.38 -18.10
N THR A 477 25.33 -6.57 -18.72
CA THR A 477 26.21 -6.89 -19.86
C THR A 477 25.86 -6.15 -21.15
N ARG A 478 24.57 -5.87 -21.38
CA ARG A 478 24.07 -5.15 -22.56
C ARG A 478 22.83 -4.35 -22.18
N LEU A 479 22.74 -3.13 -22.67
CA LEU A 479 21.50 -2.33 -22.62
C LEU A 479 20.96 -2.21 -24.04
N GLY A 480 19.80 -2.81 -24.30
CA GLY A 480 19.08 -2.72 -25.56
C GLY A 480 17.63 -2.29 -25.34
N ALA A 481 16.91 -1.99 -26.43
CA ALA A 481 15.49 -1.61 -26.38
C ALA A 481 14.58 -2.73 -25.83
N ASP A 482 15.09 -3.96 -25.83
CA ASP A 482 14.46 -5.17 -25.30
C ASP A 482 14.57 -5.31 -23.78
N VAL A 483 15.42 -4.53 -23.11
CA VAL A 483 15.57 -4.58 -21.65
C VAL A 483 14.45 -3.75 -20.99
N PRO A 484 13.55 -4.36 -20.21
CA PRO A 484 12.39 -3.66 -19.64
C PRO A 484 12.76 -2.89 -18.37
N THR A 485 13.66 -1.90 -18.48
CA THR A 485 14.21 -1.11 -17.35
C THR A 485 13.11 -0.47 -16.48
N ALA A 486 12.03 -0.01 -17.12
CA ALA A 486 10.88 0.59 -16.46
C ALA A 486 10.08 -0.41 -15.60
N ASP A 487 9.98 -1.68 -16.00
CA ASP A 487 9.32 -2.74 -15.24
C ASP A 487 10.23 -3.23 -14.10
N ILE A 488 11.51 -3.44 -14.38
CA ILE A 488 12.52 -3.81 -13.39
C ILE A 488 12.57 -2.76 -12.27
N ALA A 489 12.60 -1.46 -12.63
CA ALA A 489 12.61 -0.37 -11.65
C ALA A 489 11.36 -0.38 -10.76
N ALA A 490 10.18 -0.62 -11.35
CA ALA A 490 8.92 -0.70 -10.61
C ALA A 490 8.89 -1.91 -9.66
N ALA A 491 9.38 -3.06 -10.11
CA ALA A 491 9.46 -4.28 -9.31
C ALA A 491 10.43 -4.14 -8.12
N LEU A 492 11.62 -3.57 -8.35
CA LEU A 492 12.60 -3.29 -7.29
C LEU A 492 12.07 -2.30 -6.27
N ALA A 493 11.51 -1.16 -6.73
CA ALA A 493 10.89 -0.18 -5.85
C ALA A 493 9.74 -0.80 -5.05
N GLY A 494 8.89 -1.61 -5.68
CA GLY A 494 7.80 -2.32 -5.02
C GLY A 494 8.28 -3.32 -3.97
N HIS A 495 9.38 -4.04 -4.23
CA HIS A 495 9.98 -4.97 -3.28
C HIS A 495 10.56 -4.24 -2.07
N VAL A 496 11.47 -3.28 -2.28
CA VAL A 496 12.10 -2.51 -1.20
C VAL A 496 11.05 -1.79 -0.38
N ASN A 497 10.04 -1.18 -1.02
CA ASN A 497 9.06 -0.38 -0.28
C ASN A 497 8.12 -1.22 0.61
N ARG A 498 8.00 -2.53 0.37
CA ARG A 498 7.20 -3.48 1.16
C ARG A 498 7.97 -4.20 2.26
N SER A 499 9.31 -4.10 2.30
CA SER A 499 10.18 -4.84 3.22
C SER A 499 10.03 -4.50 4.72
N GLY A 500 9.31 -3.43 5.08
CA GLY A 500 9.06 -3.06 6.47
C GLY A 500 10.32 -2.53 7.18
N PHE A 501 10.80 -3.26 8.19
CA PHE A 501 12.01 -2.95 8.97
C PHE A 501 13.03 -4.11 8.84
N PRO A 502 13.63 -4.32 7.66
CA PRO A 502 14.45 -5.51 7.42
C PRO A 502 15.83 -5.42 8.07
N GLY A 503 16.28 -4.22 8.47
CA GLY A 503 17.62 -3.95 8.99
C GLY A 503 18.75 -4.01 7.95
N HIS A 504 18.60 -4.90 6.98
CA HIS A 504 19.52 -5.14 5.88
C HIS A 504 18.76 -5.24 4.56
N LEU A 505 19.38 -4.78 3.48
CA LEU A 505 18.91 -4.99 2.11
C LEU A 505 19.99 -5.77 1.35
N TYR A 506 19.63 -6.95 0.84
CA TYR A 506 20.57 -7.85 0.19
C TYR A 506 20.57 -7.67 -1.32
N ALA A 507 21.76 -7.50 -1.91
CA ALA A 507 21.91 -7.41 -3.36
C ALA A 507 21.46 -8.69 -4.06
N SER A 508 21.59 -9.86 -3.42
CA SER A 508 21.14 -11.15 -3.97
C SER A 508 19.62 -11.20 -4.16
N GLU A 509 18.84 -10.66 -3.23
CA GLU A 509 17.37 -10.60 -3.35
C GLU A 509 16.96 -9.68 -4.50
N LEU A 510 17.65 -8.55 -4.65
CA LEU A 510 17.45 -7.62 -5.75
C LEU A 510 17.86 -8.24 -7.09
N ALA A 511 18.97 -8.98 -7.14
CA ALA A 511 19.47 -9.64 -8.35
C ALA A 511 18.45 -10.64 -8.89
N VAL A 512 17.82 -11.46 -8.02
CA VAL A 512 16.77 -12.40 -8.43
C VAL A 512 15.59 -11.68 -9.09
N ILE A 513 15.19 -10.51 -8.59
CA ILE A 513 14.09 -9.72 -9.16
C ILE A 513 14.45 -9.16 -10.54
N VAL A 514 15.70 -8.76 -10.72
CA VAL A 514 16.23 -8.24 -11.99
C VAL A 514 16.37 -9.38 -13.01
N ASP A 515 17.06 -10.46 -12.66
CA ASP A 515 17.32 -11.60 -13.53
C ASP A 515 16.03 -12.25 -14.05
N ALA A 516 14.98 -12.31 -13.22
CA ALA A 516 13.67 -12.82 -13.62
C ALA A 516 12.99 -12.00 -14.75
N ARG A 517 13.49 -10.80 -15.05
CA ARG A 517 12.94 -9.87 -16.05
C ARG A 517 13.93 -9.55 -17.17
N LEU A 518 15.17 -10.01 -17.09
CA LEU A 518 16.15 -9.80 -18.13
C LEU A 518 15.96 -10.80 -19.28
N PRO A 519 16.24 -10.39 -20.53
CA PRO A 519 16.38 -11.32 -21.65
C PRO A 519 17.49 -12.34 -21.40
N ALA A 520 17.41 -13.51 -22.05
CA ALA A 520 18.33 -14.62 -21.81
C ALA A 520 19.82 -14.32 -22.09
N ASP A 521 20.12 -13.31 -22.91
CA ASP A 521 21.48 -12.87 -23.27
C ASP A 521 22.01 -11.71 -22.40
N VAL A 522 21.21 -11.20 -21.46
CA VAL A 522 21.58 -10.10 -20.56
C VAL A 522 21.68 -10.62 -19.14
N HIS A 523 22.79 -10.33 -18.47
CA HIS A 523 23.02 -10.75 -17.09
C HIS A 523 23.39 -9.58 -16.21
N VAL A 524 22.98 -9.64 -14.94
CA VAL A 524 23.45 -8.72 -13.90
C VAL A 524 24.88 -9.05 -13.53
N ARG A 525 25.77 -8.07 -13.63
CA ARG A 525 27.17 -8.19 -13.18
C ARG A 525 27.35 -7.75 -11.74
N ARG A 526 26.71 -6.64 -11.37
CA ARG A 526 26.82 -6.04 -10.04
C ARG A 526 25.62 -5.15 -9.74
N ILE A 527 25.24 -5.09 -8.47
CA ILE A 527 24.28 -4.12 -7.96
C ILE A 527 25.01 -3.34 -6.87
N ARG A 528 25.18 -2.03 -7.06
CA ARG A 528 25.70 -1.14 -6.03
C ARG A 528 24.55 -0.45 -5.33
N MET A 529 24.53 -0.50 -4.02
CA MET A 529 23.48 0.09 -3.19
C MET A 529 24.05 1.24 -2.39
N THR A 530 23.37 2.38 -2.39
CA THR A 530 23.71 3.52 -1.54
C THR A 530 22.48 3.94 -0.77
N GLY A 531 22.57 4.02 0.56
CA GLY A 531 21.50 4.44 1.46
C GLY A 531 21.81 5.75 2.15
N TYR A 532 20.88 6.70 2.08
CA TYR A 532 20.91 7.96 2.81
C TYR A 532 19.90 7.91 3.94
N MET A 533 20.40 7.72 5.16
CA MET A 533 19.61 7.68 6.39
C MET A 533 19.48 9.08 6.97
N TYR A 534 18.25 9.51 7.23
CA TYR A 534 17.95 10.82 7.83
C TYR A 534 17.58 10.64 9.29
N ALA A 535 18.58 10.73 10.16
CA ALA A 535 18.36 10.66 11.58
C ALA A 535 17.63 11.91 12.11
N PRO A 536 16.94 11.78 13.25
CA PRO A 536 16.39 12.92 13.99
C PRO A 536 17.38 14.10 14.09
N GLY A 537 16.91 15.32 13.81
CA GLY A 537 17.76 16.52 13.86
C GLY A 537 18.56 16.79 12.58
N ASN A 538 18.11 16.23 11.44
CA ASN A 538 18.69 16.47 10.11
C ASN A 538 20.15 15.96 9.95
N ARG A 539 20.58 15.03 10.80
CA ARG A 539 21.84 14.31 10.63
C ARG A 539 21.69 13.27 9.52
N ARG A 540 22.61 13.30 8.56
CA ARG A 540 22.61 12.38 7.41
C ARG A 540 23.72 11.37 7.55
N TYR A 541 23.37 10.09 7.51
CA TYR A 541 24.33 8.99 7.43
C TYR A 541 24.27 8.35 6.06
N VAL A 542 25.44 8.04 5.50
CA VAL A 542 25.56 7.39 4.19
C VAL A 542 26.11 5.99 4.41
N ALA A 543 25.38 4.99 3.94
CA ALA A 543 25.86 3.62 3.83
C ALA A 543 25.99 3.27 2.35
N GLN A 544 27.06 2.57 1.98
CA GLN A 544 27.26 2.10 0.61
C GLN A 544 27.87 0.70 0.68
N ASP A 545 27.24 -0.24 0.00
CA ASP A 545 27.69 -1.63 -0.07
C ASP A 545 27.13 -2.27 -1.35
N ASP A 546 27.78 -3.32 -1.83
CA ASP A 546 27.40 -4.03 -3.05
C ASP A 546 26.86 -5.44 -2.78
N ALA A 547 26.95 -5.90 -1.54
CA ALA A 547 26.39 -7.16 -1.08
C ALA A 547 25.23 -6.93 -0.12
N VAL A 548 25.44 -6.09 0.93
CA VAL A 548 24.45 -5.88 1.99
C VAL A 548 24.42 -4.43 2.45
N LEU A 549 23.37 -3.70 2.08
CA LEU A 549 23.14 -2.36 2.61
C LEU A 549 22.53 -2.46 4.01
N SER A 550 23.28 -2.07 5.03
CA SER A 550 22.87 -2.19 6.44
C SER A 550 22.50 -0.84 7.04
N ALA A 551 21.46 -0.82 7.88
CA ALA A 551 21.15 0.34 8.70
C ALA A 551 22.32 0.65 9.65
N ALA A 552 22.66 1.94 9.80
CA ALA A 552 23.63 2.36 10.81
C ALA A 552 23.14 2.00 12.21
N TYR A 553 24.09 1.78 13.13
CA TYR A 553 23.80 1.44 14.52
C TYR A 553 24.15 2.61 15.44
N LEU A 554 23.20 3.54 15.59
CA LEU A 554 23.27 4.71 16.46
C LEU A 554 21.98 4.78 17.31
N PRO A 555 21.84 3.90 18.32
CA PRO A 555 20.62 3.81 19.12
C PRO A 555 20.32 5.10 19.90
N ALA A 556 21.35 5.86 20.27
CA ALA A 556 21.20 7.18 20.89
C ALA A 556 20.49 8.21 20.00
N GLU A 557 20.42 7.98 18.67
CA GLU A 557 19.72 8.82 17.71
C GLU A 557 18.51 8.11 17.08
N TYR A 558 18.04 7.02 17.68
CA TYR A 558 16.99 6.16 17.12
C TYR A 558 17.31 5.59 15.73
N VAL A 559 18.59 5.43 15.37
CA VAL A 559 18.97 4.82 14.09
C VAL A 559 19.43 3.39 14.35
N THR A 560 18.55 2.41 14.12
CA THR A 560 18.87 0.99 14.22
C THR A 560 18.08 0.18 13.20
N ALA A 561 18.38 -1.11 13.08
CA ALA A 561 17.63 -2.05 12.24
C ALA A 561 16.12 -2.09 12.55
N ARG A 562 15.70 -1.71 13.75
CA ARG A 562 14.29 -1.74 14.21
C ARG A 562 13.51 -0.47 13.89
N THR A 563 14.19 0.63 13.61
CA THR A 563 13.58 1.95 13.42
C THR A 563 13.79 2.50 12.01
N VAL A 564 14.85 2.04 11.34
CA VAL A 564 15.20 2.42 9.97
C VAL A 564 14.41 1.60 8.97
N ALA A 565 13.90 2.29 7.95
CA ALA A 565 13.15 1.64 6.89
C ALA A 565 13.65 2.13 5.52
N PHE A 566 14.04 1.18 4.65
CA PHE A 566 14.57 1.47 3.32
C PHE A 566 13.46 1.92 2.37
N THR A 567 13.66 3.01 1.66
CA THR A 567 12.76 3.48 0.60
C THR A 567 13.52 3.57 -0.71
N LEU A 568 12.86 3.22 -1.81
CA LEU A 568 13.45 3.27 -3.14
C LEU A 568 12.43 3.85 -4.12
N ASP A 569 12.86 4.90 -4.82
CA ASP A 569 12.09 5.47 -5.91
C ASP A 569 12.59 4.94 -7.25
N THR A 570 11.70 4.82 -8.22
CA THR A 570 12.04 4.34 -9.57
C THR A 570 13.06 5.23 -10.28
N GLY A 571 13.09 6.53 -9.95
CA GLY A 571 14.07 7.48 -10.45
C GLY A 571 15.45 7.38 -9.77
N ASP A 572 15.54 6.69 -8.63
CA ASP A 572 16.79 6.46 -7.89
C ASP A 572 17.46 5.14 -8.35
N ILE A 573 17.06 4.58 -9.50
CA ILE A 573 17.60 3.35 -10.10
C ILE A 573 18.28 3.69 -11.42
N VAL A 574 19.57 3.42 -11.51
CA VAL A 574 20.40 3.69 -12.70
C VAL A 574 20.90 2.39 -13.28
N PHE A 575 20.73 2.19 -14.59
CA PHE A 575 21.27 1.06 -15.33
C PHE A 575 22.53 1.50 -16.09
N GLU A 576 23.60 0.72 -15.96
CA GLU A 576 24.88 0.96 -16.63
C GLU A 576 25.33 -0.28 -17.39
N VAL A 577 25.92 -0.08 -18.56
CA VAL A 577 26.53 -1.16 -19.34
C VAL A 577 28.00 -1.24 -18.99
N VAL A 578 28.45 -2.43 -18.60
CA VAL A 578 29.87 -2.69 -18.38
C VAL A 578 30.38 -3.50 -19.56
N ALA A 579 31.36 -2.91 -20.28
CA ALA A 579 32.05 -3.54 -21.38
C ALA A 579 32.86 -4.78 -20.95
#